data_AF-A0AAU0TIH5-F1
#
_entry.id   AF-A0AAU0TIH5-F1
#
_cell.length_a   1.000
_cell.length_b   1.000
_cell.length_c   1.000
_cell.angle_alpha   90.00
_cell.angle_beta   90.00
_cell.angle_gamma   90.00
#
_symmetry.space_group_name_H-M   'P 1'
#
loop_
_entity.id
_entity.type
_entity.pdbx_description
1 polymer ?
#
loop_
_entity_poly.entity_id
_entity_poly.type
_entity_poly.pdbx_seq_one_letter_code
_entity_poly.pdbx_strand_id
1 'polypeptide(L)'
;MLLIFSFGLFFYYWSFKNWSLYKRETQTDIWPWARGFFYIFFIHKLYRRADEKIRHSGLTQKWDFEQWATVFVVLTVVVNLLSTLTTRVNGFGFLAGWVLLILPLRAWVLSKSQPMLNAASNDPLGLSNSRFTAWNYLFMVPGLLLWAMTLIGFWARHR
;
A
#
# COMPACT_ATOMS: atom_id res chain seq x y z
N MET A 1 7.14 4.18 -9.04
CA MET A 1 8.33 3.33 -8.77
C MET A 1 8.68 3.18 -7.28
N LEU A 2 8.42 4.16 -6.40
CA LEU A 2 8.82 4.12 -4.97
C LEU A 2 8.04 3.15 -4.05
N LEU A 3 6.82 2.75 -4.41
CA LEU A 3 6.03 1.82 -3.60
C LEU A 3 6.46 0.36 -3.71
N ILE A 4 7.15 -0.02 -4.80
CA ILE A 4 7.55 -1.41 -5.04
C ILE A 4 8.63 -1.85 -4.02
N PHE A 5 9.47 -0.91 -3.59
CA PHE A 5 10.60 -1.18 -2.70
C PHE A 5 10.31 -0.95 -1.21
N SER A 6 9.18 -0.34 -0.85
CA SER A 6 8.86 0.03 0.54
C SER A 6 7.99 -0.97 1.29
N PHE A 7 7.68 -2.14 0.72
CA PHE A 7 6.88 -3.18 1.42
C PHE A 7 5.50 -2.70 1.92
N GLY A 8 4.92 -1.69 1.27
CA GLY A 8 3.67 -1.07 1.72
C GLY A 8 3.83 -0.07 2.87
N LEU A 9 5.02 0.17 3.43
CA LEU A 9 5.27 1.23 4.43
C LEU A 9 4.90 2.62 3.92
N PHE A 10 5.19 2.88 2.64
CA PHE A 10 4.75 4.10 1.99
C PHE A 10 3.22 4.25 1.99
N PHE A 11 2.49 3.13 1.92
CA PHE A 11 1.03 3.15 1.96
C PHE A 11 0.50 3.67 3.31
N TYR A 12 1.12 3.28 4.42
CA TYR A 12 0.79 3.81 5.76
C TYR A 12 1.08 5.30 5.87
N TYR A 13 2.27 5.73 5.44
CA TYR A 13 2.64 7.15 5.42
C TYR A 13 1.68 7.97 4.56
N TRP A 14 1.34 7.47 3.37
CA TRP A 14 0.40 8.12 2.46
C TRP A 14 -0.99 8.23 3.07
N SER A 15 -1.50 7.14 3.66
CA SER A 15 -2.80 7.14 4.34
C SER A 15 -2.81 8.15 5.50
N PHE A 16 -1.77 8.15 6.34
CA PHE A 16 -1.58 9.14 7.39
C PHE A 16 -1.61 10.59 6.86
N LYS A 17 -0.86 10.87 5.79
CA LYS A 17 -0.77 12.22 5.20
C LYS A 17 -2.14 12.69 4.70
N ASN A 18 -2.88 11.81 4.03
CA ASN A 18 -4.22 12.14 3.52
C ASN A 18 -5.24 12.35 4.64
N TRP A 19 -5.22 11.51 5.69
CA TRP A 19 -6.08 11.72 6.85
C TRP A 19 -5.70 13.00 7.62
N SER A 20 -4.42 13.36 7.65
CA SER A 20 -3.96 14.61 8.27
C SER A 20 -4.43 15.83 7.49
N LEU A 21 -4.37 15.76 6.16
CA LEU A 21 -4.90 16.81 5.28
C LEU A 21 -6.41 16.94 5.45
N TYR A 22 -7.14 15.82 5.48
CA TYR A 22 -8.58 15.79 5.73
C TYR A 22 -8.96 16.43 7.07
N LYS A 23 -8.20 16.12 8.13
CA LYS A 23 -8.39 16.74 9.45
C LYS A 23 -8.24 18.26 9.38
N ARG A 24 -7.25 18.77 8.63
CA ARG A 24 -7.04 20.21 8.45
C ARG A 24 -8.14 20.88 7.64
N GLU A 25 -8.55 20.27 6.52
CA GLU A 25 -9.59 20.82 5.63
C GLU A 25 -10.98 20.85 6.28
N THR A 26 -11.31 19.80 7.04
CA THR A 26 -12.68 19.60 7.58
C THR A 26 -12.79 20.01 9.05
N GLN A 27 -11.67 20.36 9.70
CA GLN A 27 -11.57 20.64 11.14
C GLN A 27 -12.15 19.53 12.05
N THR A 28 -12.28 18.31 11.50
CA THR A 28 -12.85 17.16 12.22
C THR A 28 -11.85 16.58 13.20
N ASP A 29 -12.27 16.25 14.41
CA ASP A 29 -11.39 15.54 15.34
C ASP A 29 -11.29 14.05 14.99
N ILE A 30 -10.30 13.74 14.15
CA ILE A 30 -9.93 12.37 13.79
C ILE A 30 -8.47 12.12 14.13
N TRP A 31 -8.09 10.84 14.20
CA TRP A 31 -6.70 10.41 14.44
C TRP A 31 -6.09 9.86 13.15
N PRO A 32 -5.27 10.66 12.43
CA PRO A 32 -4.74 10.25 11.13
C PRO A 32 -3.81 9.04 11.19
N TRP A 33 -3.04 8.93 12.26
CA TRP A 33 -2.10 7.83 12.45
C TRP A 33 -2.84 6.50 12.67
N ALA A 34 -3.91 6.50 13.47
CA ALA A 34 -4.73 5.32 13.71
C ALA A 34 -5.42 4.88 12.42
N ARG A 35 -5.99 5.81 11.64
CA ARG A 35 -6.61 5.49 10.34
C ARG A 35 -5.59 5.05 9.29
N GLY A 36 -4.35 5.54 9.38
CA GLY A 36 -3.21 5.09 8.60
C GLY A 36 -2.83 3.64 8.91
N PHE A 37 -2.73 3.32 10.19
CA PHE A 37 -2.42 1.98 10.69
C PHE A 37 -3.53 0.97 10.35
N PHE A 38 -4.79 1.35 10.61
CA PHE A 38 -5.99 0.56 10.33
C PHE A 38 -6.52 0.78 8.91
N TYR A 39 -5.64 0.97 7.93
CA TYR A 39 -6.05 1.37 6.58
C TYR A 39 -7.05 0.41 5.94
N ILE A 40 -7.06 -0.88 6.28
CA ILE A 40 -7.99 -1.87 5.75
C ILE A 40 -9.45 -1.43 5.92
N PHE A 41 -9.79 -0.76 7.03
CA PHE A 41 -11.14 -0.27 7.30
C PHE A 41 -11.44 1.10 6.67
N PHE A 42 -10.40 1.84 6.34
CA PHE A 42 -10.49 3.24 5.94
C PHE A 42 -10.13 3.49 4.47
N ILE A 43 -9.61 2.47 3.77
CA ILE A 43 -9.15 2.52 2.39
C ILE A 43 -10.27 2.93 1.44
N HIS A 44 -11.46 2.33 1.55
CA HIS A 44 -12.60 2.67 0.70
C HIS A 44 -13.01 4.13 0.88
N LYS A 45 -13.05 4.62 2.13
CA LYS A 45 -13.35 6.04 2.42
C LYS A 45 -12.28 6.97 1.86
N LEU A 46 -11.02 6.57 1.98
CA LEU A 46 -9.88 7.33 1.49
C LEU A 46 -9.86 7.42 -0.04
N TYR A 47 -10.18 6.32 -0.73
CA TYR A 47 -10.24 6.25 -2.19
C TYR A 47 -11.44 7.03 -2.73
N ARG A 48 -12.61 6.95 -2.09
CA ARG A 48 -13.77 7.78 -2.45
C ARG A 48 -13.48 9.28 -2.32
N ARG A 49 -12.79 9.68 -1.25
CA ARG A 49 -12.35 11.08 -1.06
C ARG A 49 -11.37 11.52 -2.16
N ALA A 50 -10.44 10.65 -2.53
CA ALA A 50 -9.49 10.91 -3.60
C ALA A 50 -10.23 11.12 -4.93
N ASP A 51 -11.23 10.29 -5.24
CA ASP A 51 -12.12 10.47 -6.41
C ASP A 51 -12.85 11.81 -6.38
N GLU A 52 -13.52 12.14 -5.28
CA GLU A 52 -14.22 13.42 -5.12
C GLU A 52 -13.29 14.60 -5.44
N LYS A 53 -12.07 14.60 -4.89
CA LYS A 53 -11.06 15.64 -5.17
C LYS A 53 -10.65 15.71 -6.64
N ILE A 54 -10.50 14.56 -7.30
CA ILE A 54 -10.13 14.47 -8.72
C ILE A 54 -11.29 14.97 -9.60
N ARG A 55 -12.53 14.63 -9.27
CA ARG A 55 -13.72 15.13 -9.97
C ARG A 55 -13.88 16.63 -9.82
N HIS A 56 -13.58 17.18 -8.64
CA HIS A 56 -13.57 18.62 -8.41
C HIS A 56 -12.44 19.37 -9.13
N SER A 57 -11.33 18.70 -9.45
CA SER A 57 -10.22 19.31 -10.20
C SER A 57 -10.41 19.28 -11.72
N GLY A 58 -11.56 18.81 -12.23
CA GLY A 58 -11.91 18.82 -13.65
C GLY A 58 -11.31 17.65 -14.45
N LEU A 59 -10.66 16.70 -13.79
CA LEU A 59 -10.17 15.48 -14.43
C LEU A 59 -11.35 14.53 -14.67
N THR A 60 -11.63 14.23 -15.93
CA THR A 60 -12.80 13.43 -16.38
C THR A 60 -12.59 11.92 -16.35
N GLN A 61 -11.44 11.45 -15.87
CA GLN A 61 -11.09 10.05 -15.92
C GLN A 61 -11.86 9.25 -14.86
N LYS A 62 -12.82 8.43 -15.32
CA LYS A 62 -13.54 7.46 -14.47
C LYS A 62 -12.59 6.33 -14.10
N TRP A 63 -12.14 6.32 -12.85
CA TRP A 63 -11.45 5.17 -12.27
C TRP A 63 -12.43 4.38 -11.39
N ASP A 64 -12.33 3.05 -11.41
CA ASP A 64 -13.17 2.18 -10.59
C ASP A 64 -12.50 1.95 -9.22
N PHE A 65 -12.63 2.94 -8.35
CA PHE A 65 -11.88 3.02 -7.10
C PHE A 65 -12.31 1.99 -6.05
N GLU A 66 -13.59 1.62 -6.04
CA GLU A 66 -14.12 0.62 -5.09
C GLU A 66 -13.58 -0.78 -5.41
N GLN A 67 -13.44 -1.11 -6.69
CA GLN A 67 -12.87 -2.37 -7.12
C GLN A 67 -11.40 -2.49 -6.68
N TRP A 68 -10.58 -1.47 -6.91
CA TRP A 68 -9.15 -1.51 -6.53
C TRP A 68 -8.93 -1.52 -5.02
N ALA A 69 -9.73 -0.78 -4.25
CA ALA A 69 -9.69 -0.84 -2.79
C ALA A 69 -10.04 -2.25 -2.28
N THR A 70 -11.07 -2.88 -2.86
CA THR A 70 -11.49 -4.23 -2.49
C THR A 70 -10.44 -5.27 -2.84
N VAL A 71 -9.88 -5.22 -4.05
CA VAL A 71 -8.80 -6.13 -4.46
C VAL A 71 -7.59 -5.99 -3.53
N PHE A 72 -7.22 -4.77 -3.15
CA PHE A 72 -6.12 -4.53 -2.22
C PHE A 72 -6.39 -5.10 -0.82
N VAL A 73 -7.60 -4.97 -0.30
CA VAL A 73 -8.02 -5.53 1.00
C VAL A 73 -8.11 -7.06 0.96
N VAL A 74 -8.60 -7.64 -0.14
CA VAL A 74 -8.68 -9.10 -0.28
C VAL A 74 -7.27 -9.70 -0.35
N LEU A 75 -6.40 -9.16 -1.21
CA LEU A 75 -4.98 -9.55 -1.27
C LEU A 75 -4.30 -9.32 0.08
N THR A 76 -4.61 -8.19 0.72
CA THR A 76 -4.55 -7.89 2.16
C THR A 76 -4.63 -9.08 3.12
N VAL A 77 -5.85 -9.58 3.23
CA VAL A 77 -6.25 -10.60 4.18
C VAL A 77 -5.69 -11.95 3.76
N VAL A 78 -5.76 -12.29 2.46
CA VAL A 78 -5.34 -13.59 1.94
C VAL A 78 -3.87 -13.88 2.23
N VAL A 79 -2.95 -12.94 1.97
CA VAL A 79 -1.52 -13.16 2.26
C VAL A 79 -1.27 -13.31 3.75
N ASN A 80 -1.90 -12.49 4.60
CA ASN A 80 -1.70 -12.59 6.04
C ASN A 80 -2.20 -13.94 6.58
N LEU A 81 -3.33 -14.43 6.07
CA LEU A 81 -3.87 -15.74 6.41
C LEU A 81 -2.96 -16.86 5.92
N LEU A 82 -2.56 -16.85 4.64
CA LEU A 82 -1.67 -17.86 4.07
C LEU A 82 -0.30 -17.89 4.77
N SER A 83 0.28 -16.74 5.09
CA SER A 83 1.53 -16.64 5.86
C SER A 83 1.37 -17.23 7.27
N THR A 84 0.24 -16.98 7.92
CA THR A 84 -0.06 -17.56 9.24
C THR A 84 -0.22 -19.08 9.15
N LEU A 85 -0.91 -19.57 8.13
CA LEU A 85 -1.10 -21.02 7.93
C LEU A 85 0.23 -21.72 7.61
N THR A 86 1.06 -21.11 6.75
CA THR A 86 2.39 -21.61 6.39
C THR A 86 3.32 -21.73 7.60
N THR A 87 3.17 -20.83 8.58
CA THR A 87 4.05 -20.79 9.78
C THR A 87 3.51 -21.59 10.95
N ARG A 88 2.18 -21.69 11.12
CA ARG A 88 1.56 -22.33 12.30
C ARG A 88 1.09 -23.76 12.07
N VAL A 89 0.89 -24.19 10.82
CA VAL A 89 0.34 -25.51 10.52
C VAL A 89 1.36 -26.35 9.77
N ASN A 90 1.82 -27.44 10.39
CA ASN A 90 2.71 -28.40 9.76
C ASN A 90 2.02 -29.01 8.51
N GLY A 91 2.75 -29.10 7.41
CA GLY A 91 2.25 -29.59 6.11
C GLY A 91 1.91 -28.51 5.09
N PHE A 92 1.75 -27.24 5.52
CA PHE A 92 1.46 -26.12 4.61
C PHE A 92 2.71 -25.35 4.14
N GLY A 93 3.91 -25.86 4.40
CA GLY A 93 5.18 -25.22 3.99
C GLY A 93 5.28 -24.94 2.48
N PHE A 94 4.63 -25.75 1.64
CA PHE A 94 4.58 -25.56 0.19
C PHE A 94 3.87 -24.25 -0.23
N LEU A 95 3.00 -23.69 0.64
CA LEU A 95 2.35 -22.41 0.40
C LEU A 95 3.30 -21.21 0.51
N ALA A 96 4.50 -21.39 1.08
CA ALA A 96 5.51 -20.33 1.17
C ALA A 96 5.86 -19.74 -0.20
N GLY A 97 6.00 -20.58 -1.23
CA GLY A 97 6.25 -20.15 -2.61
C GLY A 97 5.09 -19.32 -3.18
N TRP A 98 3.86 -19.71 -2.89
CA TRP A 98 2.65 -18.97 -3.30
C TRP A 98 2.55 -17.61 -2.62
N VAL A 99 2.89 -17.53 -1.33
CA VAL A 99 2.95 -16.27 -0.59
C VAL A 99 3.95 -15.30 -1.23
N LEU A 100 5.12 -15.80 -1.65
CA LEU A 100 6.14 -14.99 -2.35
C LEU A 100 5.62 -14.45 -3.69
N LEU A 101 4.80 -15.22 -4.43
CA LEU A 101 4.20 -14.79 -5.70
C LEU A 101 3.09 -13.74 -5.54
N ILE A 102 2.40 -13.70 -4.39
CA ILE A 102 1.33 -12.71 -4.16
C ILE A 102 1.92 -11.31 -3.84
N LEU A 103 3.17 -11.23 -3.37
CA LEU A 103 3.83 -9.95 -3.10
C LEU A 103 4.00 -9.05 -4.35
N PRO A 104 4.51 -9.51 -5.50
CA PRO A 104 4.55 -8.70 -6.72
C PRO A 104 3.15 -8.37 -7.25
N LEU A 105 2.16 -9.26 -7.08
CA LEU A 105 0.77 -8.99 -7.45
C LEU A 105 0.18 -7.84 -6.63
N ARG A 106 0.43 -7.80 -5.31
CA ARG A 106 0.06 -6.67 -4.45
C ARG A 106 0.72 -5.38 -4.91
N ALA A 107 2.01 -5.42 -5.23
CA ALA A 107 2.74 -4.25 -5.72
C ALA A 107 2.14 -3.74 -7.04
N TRP A 108 1.71 -4.64 -7.92
CA TRP A 108 1.04 -4.30 -9.17
C TRP A 108 -0.34 -3.66 -8.94
N VAL A 109 -1.18 -4.23 -8.07
CA VAL A 109 -2.48 -3.63 -7.68
C VAL A 109 -2.29 -2.23 -7.11
N LEU A 110 -1.27 -2.04 -6.29
CA LEU A 110 -0.95 -0.76 -5.69
C LEU A 110 -0.40 0.25 -6.72
N SER A 111 0.33 -0.22 -7.75
CA SER A 111 0.81 0.64 -8.83
C SER A 111 -0.35 1.15 -9.69
N LYS A 112 -1.41 0.35 -9.88
CA LYS A 112 -2.64 0.82 -10.53
C LYS A 112 -3.34 1.93 -9.76
N SER A 113 -3.15 1.97 -8.45
CA SER A 113 -3.67 3.04 -7.60
C SER A 113 -2.79 4.31 -7.63
N GLN A 114 -1.51 4.23 -8.03
CA GLN A 114 -0.57 5.38 -8.01
C GLN A 114 -1.06 6.63 -8.75
N PRO A 115 -1.59 6.56 -9.99
CA PRO A 115 -2.08 7.75 -10.69
C PRO A 115 -3.17 8.49 -9.91
N MET A 116 -4.05 7.76 -9.23
CA MET A 116 -5.05 8.35 -8.33
C MET A 116 -4.39 9.04 -7.13
N LEU A 117 -3.44 8.38 -6.46
CA LEU A 117 -2.74 8.97 -5.30
C LEU A 117 -2.03 10.27 -5.68
N ASN A 118 -1.44 10.26 -6.87
CA ASN A 118 -0.73 11.37 -7.50
C ASN A 118 -1.71 12.52 -7.81
N ALA A 119 -2.80 12.24 -8.51
CA ALA A 119 -3.83 13.23 -8.85
C ALA A 119 -4.49 13.85 -7.60
N ALA A 120 -4.82 13.03 -6.58
CA ALA A 120 -5.40 13.51 -5.32
C ALA A 120 -4.43 14.37 -4.49
N SER A 121 -3.12 14.27 -4.75
CA SER A 121 -2.09 15.09 -4.12
C SER A 121 -1.73 16.35 -4.92
N ASN A 122 -2.53 16.71 -5.95
CA ASN A 122 -2.22 17.76 -6.93
C ASN A 122 -0.90 17.54 -7.69
N ASP A 123 -0.47 16.28 -7.84
CA ASP A 123 0.72 15.90 -8.60
C ASP A 123 0.39 14.77 -9.60
N PRO A 124 -0.50 14.99 -10.57
CA PRO A 124 -0.97 13.95 -11.50
C PRO A 124 0.16 13.34 -12.34
N LEU A 125 1.23 14.09 -12.60
CA LEU A 125 2.41 13.62 -13.33
C LEU A 125 3.43 12.88 -12.44
N GLY A 126 3.21 12.84 -11.12
CA GLY A 126 4.11 12.17 -10.16
C GLY A 126 5.49 12.83 -10.06
N LEU A 127 5.60 14.11 -10.42
CA LEU A 127 6.85 14.85 -10.49
C LEU A 127 7.42 15.17 -9.10
N SER A 128 6.59 15.27 -8.07
CA SER A 128 7.03 15.42 -6.68
C SER A 128 7.85 14.21 -6.20
N ASN A 129 7.58 13.03 -6.78
CA ASN A 129 8.30 11.79 -6.51
C ASN A 129 9.38 11.45 -7.56
N SER A 130 9.68 12.37 -8.49
CA SER A 130 10.71 12.20 -9.54
C SER A 130 12.15 12.25 -9.02
N ARG A 131 12.35 12.72 -7.78
CA ARG A 131 13.65 12.75 -7.11
C ARG A 131 13.65 11.83 -5.90
N PHE A 132 14.70 11.03 -5.75
CA PHE A 132 14.92 10.23 -4.55
C PHE A 132 15.19 11.17 -3.36
N THR A 133 14.20 11.36 -2.49
CA THR A 133 14.36 12.12 -1.24
C THR A 133 14.84 11.23 -0.10
N ALA A 134 15.32 11.81 1.01
CA ALA A 134 15.68 11.04 2.20
C ALA A 134 14.52 10.17 2.72
N TRP A 135 13.28 10.62 2.57
CA TRP A 135 12.08 9.85 2.89
C TRP A 135 11.93 8.60 2.02
N ASN A 136 12.35 8.67 0.76
CA ASN A 136 12.33 7.52 -0.13
C ASN A 136 13.26 6.42 0.37
N TYR A 137 14.48 6.78 0.78
CA TYR A 137 15.43 5.82 1.36
C TYR A 137 14.96 5.26 2.71
N LEU A 138 14.32 6.09 3.54
CA LEU A 138 13.79 5.66 4.85
C LEU A 138 12.82 4.49 4.73
N PHE A 139 12.01 4.43 3.67
CA PHE A 139 11.06 3.34 3.47
C PHE A 139 11.59 2.22 2.57
N MET A 140 12.49 2.52 1.62
CA MET A 140 13.08 1.51 0.74
C MET A 140 14.09 0.61 1.44
N VAL A 141 14.97 1.17 2.29
CA VAL A 141 16.04 0.39 2.93
C VAL A 141 15.49 -0.68 3.87
N PRO A 142 14.52 -0.41 4.77
CA PRO A 142 13.90 -1.45 5.58
C PRO A 142 13.17 -2.51 4.75
N GLY A 143 12.51 -2.10 3.65
CA GLY A 143 11.83 -3.03 2.74
C GLY A 143 12.80 -4.00 2.06
N LEU A 144 13.94 -3.49 1.57
CA LEU A 144 15.02 -4.31 0.99
C LEU A 144 15.65 -5.25 2.01
N LEU A 145 15.87 -4.78 3.25
CA LEU A 145 16.39 -5.62 4.33
C LEU A 145 15.43 -6.76 4.68
N LEU A 146 14.12 -6.49 4.77
CA LEU A 146 13.11 -7.53 5.00
C LEU A 146 13.06 -8.56 3.86
N TRP A 147 13.23 -8.12 2.61
CA TRP A 147 13.37 -9.03 1.47
C TRP A 147 14.59 -9.94 1.60
N ALA A 148 15.75 -9.37 1.93
CA ALA A 148 16.97 -10.14 2.12
C ALA A 148 16.80 -11.18 3.24
N MET A 149 16.22 -10.78 4.38
CA MET A 149 15.93 -11.71 5.49
C MET A 149 14.95 -12.82 5.09
N THR A 150 13.92 -12.50 4.31
CA THR A 150 12.92 -13.48 3.86
C THR A 150 13.55 -14.50 2.91
N LEU A 151 14.38 -14.05 1.96
CA LEU A 151 15.08 -14.91 1.01
C LEU A 151 16.13 -15.78 1.71
N ILE A 152 16.90 -15.21 2.65
CA ILE A 152 17.86 -15.95 3.47
C ILE A 152 17.15 -17.00 4.33
N GLY A 153 16.04 -16.64 4.98
CA GLY A 153 15.26 -17.56 5.80
C GLY A 153 14.63 -18.69 4.98
N PHE A 154 14.16 -18.39 3.77
CA PHE A 154 13.66 -19.41 2.84
C PHE A 154 14.77 -20.36 2.39
N TRP A 155 15.93 -19.81 1.98
CA TRP A 155 17.08 -20.61 1.55
C TRP A 155 17.63 -21.49 2.68
N ALA A 156 17.75 -20.96 3.90
CA ALA A 156 18.24 -21.70 5.07
C ALA A 156 17.32 -22.86 5.48
N ARG A 157 16.01 -22.81 5.16
CA ARG A 157 15.05 -23.86 5.49
C ARG A 157 14.98 -24.99 4.44
N HIS A 158 15.52 -24.76 3.24
CA HIS A 158 15.45 -25.68 2.10
C HIS A 158 16.81 -26.16 1.60
N ARG A 159 17.87 -25.97 2.39
CA ARG A 159 19.20 -26.55 2.19
C ARG A 159 19.42 -27.68 3.19
#